data_AF-A0AAW8TRZ2-F1
#
_entry.id   AF-A0AAW8TRZ2-F1
#
_cell.length_a   1.000
_cell.length_b   1.000
_cell.length_c   1.000
_cell.angle_alpha   90.00
_cell.angle_beta   90.00
_cell.angle_gamma   90.00
#
_symmetry.space_group_name_H-M   'P 1'
#
loop_
_entity.id
_entity.type
_entity.pdbx_description
1 polymer ?
#
loop_
_entity_poly.entity_id
_entity_poly.type
_entity_poly.pdbx_seq_one_letter_code
_entity_poly.pdbx_strand_id
1 'polypeptide(L)'
;MKHKETWMEKMIKRFYGISGVLDEYRLQEIRRIGNNAFIFLFYYILLSNVFAVILMGRVGAETLLFGLCVINALVTAGGVGGYVLYQIHKLELAQIEVTEEQRIPMQRKYAVRCALSGICFGVLMTIFNGLQSNQGFVTEVFSLKSLVLFVFEVVFFGGSMYLLIRYRMKKIRNEE
;
A
#
# COMPACT_ATOMS: atom_id res chain seq x y z
N MET A 1 10.83 21.73 23.79
CA MET A 1 11.92 21.40 22.84
C MET A 1 11.31 20.57 21.71
N LYS A 2 11.52 20.92 20.43
CA LYS A 2 11.00 20.10 19.31
C LYS A 2 11.83 18.82 19.22
N HIS A 3 11.22 17.67 19.52
CA HIS A 3 11.81 16.36 19.28
C HIS A 3 12.12 16.23 17.78
N LYS A 4 13.38 15.98 17.42
CA LYS A 4 13.79 15.79 16.03
C LYS A 4 13.51 14.34 15.66
N GLU A 5 12.59 14.14 14.72
CA GLU A 5 12.20 12.79 14.29
C GLU A 5 13.40 11.98 13.79
N THR A 6 13.50 10.73 14.25
CA THR A 6 14.51 9.78 13.78
C THR A 6 14.21 9.31 12.35
N TRP A 7 15.21 8.76 11.66
CA TRP A 7 15.00 8.20 10.31
C TRP A 7 13.96 7.07 10.32
N MET A 8 13.98 6.24 11.37
CA MET A 8 13.01 5.15 11.55
C MET A 8 11.58 5.67 11.72
N GLU A 9 11.38 6.71 12.54
CA GLU A 9 10.06 7.35 12.70
C GLU A 9 9.51 7.89 11.38
N LYS A 10 10.35 8.51 10.55
CA LYS A 10 9.94 8.96 9.21
C LYS A 10 9.49 7.82 8.32
N MET A 11 10.21 6.69 8.36
CA MET A 11 9.86 5.49 7.60
C MET A 11 8.52 4.90 8.09
N ILE A 12 8.33 4.80 9.41
CA ILE A 12 7.08 4.35 10.03
C ILE A 12 5.90 5.24 9.60
N LYS A 13 6.04 6.56 9.74
CA LYS A 13 4.99 7.50 9.34
C LYS A 13 4.59 7.34 7.88
N ARG A 14 5.57 7.13 6.99
CA ARG A 14 5.32 6.90 5.57
C ARG A 14 4.61 5.58 5.32
N PHE A 15 5.03 4.50 5.97
CA PHE A 15 4.44 3.17 5.82
C PHE A 15 2.99 3.11 6.29
N TYR A 16 2.70 3.63 7.49
CA TYR A 16 1.34 3.65 8.05
C TYR A 16 0.49 4.82 7.54
N GLY A 17 1.09 5.76 6.79
CA GLY A 17 0.40 6.91 6.22
C GLY A 17 -0.07 7.94 7.25
N ILE A 18 0.73 8.15 8.31
CA ILE A 18 0.44 9.07 9.40
C ILE A 18 0.97 10.46 9.05
N SER A 19 0.05 11.42 9.00
CA SER A 19 0.36 12.86 8.92
C SER A 19 0.39 13.49 10.31
N GLY A 20 1.33 14.40 10.56
CA GLY A 20 1.43 15.13 11.83
C GLY A 20 2.54 14.60 12.74
N VAL A 21 2.47 14.94 14.04
CA VAL A 21 3.43 14.50 15.05
C VAL A 21 3.14 13.04 15.40
N LEU A 22 4.19 12.23 15.48
CA LEU A 22 4.09 10.88 16.01
C LEU A 22 4.29 10.93 17.52
N ASP A 23 3.20 11.08 18.26
CA ASP A 23 3.23 11.04 19.73
C ASP A 23 3.51 9.62 20.26
N GLU A 24 3.82 9.52 21.55
CA GLU A 24 4.19 8.25 22.20
C GLU A 24 3.06 7.22 22.12
N TYR A 25 1.80 7.66 22.24
CA TYR A 25 0.63 6.80 22.17
C TYR A 25 0.48 6.17 20.77
N ARG A 26 0.52 6.99 19.72
CA ARG A 26 0.48 6.54 18.32
C ARG A 26 1.65 5.62 18.00
N LEU A 27 2.85 5.94 18.48
CA LEU A 27 4.02 5.09 18.29
C LEU A 27 3.84 3.72 18.95
N GLN A 28 3.34 3.67 20.18
CA GLN A 28 3.09 2.43 20.91
C GLN A 28 2.02 1.57 20.20
N GLU A 29 0.95 2.19 19.73
CA GLU A 29 -0.12 1.52 18.97
C GLU A 29 0.39 0.94 17.65
N ILE A 30 1.18 1.70 16.89
CA ILE A 30 1.79 1.22 15.64
C ILE A 30 2.73 0.04 15.91
N ARG A 31 3.54 0.11 16.97
CA ARG A 31 4.44 -0.99 17.35
C ARG A 31 3.63 -2.25 17.70
N ARG A 32 2.50 -2.11 18.40
CA ARG A 32 1.59 -3.23 18.70
C ARG A 32 0.99 -3.82 17.43
N ILE A 33 0.47 -2.99 16.53
CA ILE A 33 -0.10 -3.43 15.25
C ILE A 33 0.96 -4.16 14.41
N GLY A 34 2.14 -3.55 14.27
CA GLY A 34 3.25 -4.11 13.51
C GLY A 34 3.75 -5.43 14.08
N ASN A 35 3.87 -5.55 15.40
CA ASN A 35 4.29 -6.80 16.04
C ASN A 35 3.27 -7.93 15.84
N ASN A 36 1.97 -7.64 15.96
CA ASN A 36 0.92 -8.62 15.69
C ASN A 36 0.95 -9.09 14.22
N ALA A 37 1.09 -8.15 13.28
CA ALA A 37 1.22 -8.45 11.86
C ALA A 37 2.47 -9.29 11.56
N PHE A 38 3.60 -8.95 12.19
CA PHE A 38 4.85 -9.69 12.04
C PHE A 38 4.74 -11.12 12.56
N ILE A 39 4.22 -11.33 13.78
CA ILE A 39 4.06 -12.67 14.36
C ILE A 39 3.19 -13.54 13.45
N PHE A 40 2.07 -13.00 12.95
CA PHE A 40 1.21 -13.72 12.01
C PHE A 40 1.97 -14.08 10.72
N LEU A 41 2.66 -13.13 10.09
CA LEU A 41 3.44 -13.39 8.88
C LEU A 41 4.56 -14.40 9.10
N PHE A 42 5.22 -14.35 10.25
CA PHE A 42 6.31 -15.27 10.60
C PHE A 42 5.82 -16.72 10.59
N TYR A 43 4.73 -17.00 11.31
CA TYR A 43 4.15 -18.35 11.33
C TYR A 43 3.54 -18.75 9.98
N TYR A 44 2.89 -17.80 9.29
CA TYR A 44 2.35 -18.05 7.96
C TYR A 44 3.43 -18.48 6.97
N ILE A 45 4.56 -17.76 6.91
CA ILE A 45 5.67 -18.08 6.00
C ILE A 45 6.30 -19.42 6.35
N LEU A 46 6.49 -19.72 7.63
CA LEU A 46 6.99 -21.04 8.04
C LEU A 46 6.06 -22.16 7.54
N LEU A 47 4.77 -22.00 7.79
CA LEU A 47 3.77 -23.00 7.40
C LEU A 47 3.65 -23.12 5.88
N SER A 48 3.65 -22.02 5.14
CA SER A 48 3.55 -22.03 3.67
C SER A 48 4.73 -22.72 3.02
N ASN A 49 5.95 -22.56 3.56
CA ASN A 49 7.13 -23.28 3.08
C ASN A 49 7.08 -24.78 3.40
N VAL A 50 6.57 -25.17 4.58
CA VAL A 50 6.36 -26.59 4.89
C VAL A 50 5.39 -27.23 3.90
N PHE A 51 4.27 -26.57 3.60
CA PHE A 51 3.34 -27.03 2.57
C PHE A 51 3.99 -27.12 1.19
N ALA A 52 4.83 -26.15 0.82
CA ALA A 52 5.58 -26.19 -0.44
C ALA A 52 6.44 -27.44 -0.56
N VAL A 53 7.23 -27.77 0.48
CA VAL A 53 8.10 -28.95 0.49
C VAL A 53 7.29 -30.24 0.38
N ILE A 54 6.17 -30.35 1.10
CA ILE A 54 5.30 -31.53 1.04
C ILE A 54 4.68 -31.71 -0.36
N LEU A 55 4.35 -30.61 -1.04
CA LEU A 55 3.68 -30.63 -2.34
C LEU A 55 4.65 -30.70 -3.53
N MET A 56 5.94 -30.41 -3.34
CA MET A 56 6.95 -30.36 -4.41
C MET A 56 7.05 -31.67 -5.21
N GLY A 57 6.84 -32.82 -4.57
CA GLY A 57 6.85 -34.13 -5.25
C GLY A 57 5.52 -34.53 -5.89
N ARG A 58 4.45 -33.76 -5.70
CA ARG A 58 3.08 -34.07 -6.17
C ARG A 58 2.54 -33.10 -7.20
N VAL A 59 3.03 -31.86 -7.17
CA VAL A 59 2.61 -30.77 -8.05
C VAL A 59 3.80 -30.35 -8.90
N GLY A 60 3.56 -30.03 -10.18
CA GLY A 60 4.61 -29.49 -11.04
C GLY A 60 5.24 -28.23 -10.44
N ALA A 61 6.57 -28.10 -10.54
CA ALA A 61 7.32 -27.03 -9.90
C ALA A 61 6.82 -25.62 -10.27
N GLU A 62 6.50 -25.40 -11.54
CA GLU A 62 5.97 -24.13 -12.04
C GLU A 62 4.63 -23.78 -11.40
N THR A 63 3.69 -24.74 -11.36
CA THR A 63 2.36 -24.55 -10.75
C THR A 63 2.47 -24.28 -9.26
N LEU A 64 3.38 -24.99 -8.57
CA LEU A 64 3.61 -24.80 -7.14
C LEU A 64 4.17 -23.41 -6.84
N LEU A 65 5.18 -22.97 -7.61
CA LEU A 65 5.79 -21.64 -7.46
C LEU A 65 4.77 -20.53 -7.74
N PHE A 66 4.04 -20.63 -8.84
CA PHE A 66 3.01 -19.65 -9.17
C PHE A 66 1.93 -19.58 -8.07
N GLY A 67 1.43 -20.73 -7.61
CA GLY A 67 0.45 -20.81 -6.53
C GLY A 67 0.96 -20.18 -5.23
N LEU A 68 2.21 -20.48 -4.83
CA LEU A 68 2.82 -19.87 -3.64
C LEU A 68 2.96 -18.35 -3.77
N CYS A 69 3.41 -17.86 -4.91
CA CYS A 69 3.52 -16.42 -5.17
C CYS A 69 2.16 -15.73 -5.04
N VAL A 70 1.11 -16.28 -5.67
CA VAL A 70 -0.24 -15.74 -5.61
C VAL A 70 -0.79 -15.75 -4.18
N ILE A 71 -0.71 -16.88 -3.47
CA ILE A 71 -1.23 -17.00 -2.11
C ILE A 71 -0.45 -16.09 -1.14
N ASN A 72 0.87 -16.03 -1.24
CA ASN A 72 1.70 -15.12 -0.44
C ASN A 72 1.35 -13.65 -0.69
N ALA A 73 1.11 -13.27 -1.94
CA ALA A 73 0.67 -11.92 -2.27
C ALA A 73 -0.71 -11.61 -1.67
N LEU A 74 -1.66 -12.54 -1.76
CA LEU A 74 -3.01 -12.38 -1.18
C LEU A 74 -2.98 -12.27 0.36
N VAL A 75 -2.22 -13.12 1.04
CA VAL A 75 -2.11 -13.08 2.51
C VAL A 75 -1.39 -11.82 2.96
N THR A 76 -0.33 -11.41 2.28
CA THR A 76 0.45 -10.22 2.66
C THR A 76 -0.31 -8.93 2.38
N ALA A 77 -0.74 -8.71 1.13
CA ALA A 77 -1.39 -7.47 0.73
C ALA A 77 -2.85 -7.41 1.20
N GLY A 78 -3.62 -8.49 1.00
CA GLY A 78 -5.02 -8.55 1.37
C GLY A 78 -5.23 -8.79 2.86
N GLY A 79 -4.65 -9.86 3.39
CA GLY A 79 -4.83 -10.25 4.80
C GLY A 79 -4.17 -9.28 5.77
N VAL A 80 -2.85 -9.19 5.73
CA VAL A 80 -2.07 -8.37 6.67
C VAL A 80 -2.21 -6.89 6.38
N GLY A 81 -2.15 -6.49 5.11
CA GLY A 81 -2.44 -5.11 4.72
C GLY A 81 -3.85 -4.67 5.13
N GLY A 82 -4.85 -5.53 4.94
CA GLY A 82 -6.23 -5.30 5.40
C GLY A 82 -6.32 -5.13 6.92
N TYR A 83 -5.68 -6.02 7.69
CA TYR A 83 -5.60 -5.92 9.16
C TYR A 83 -4.97 -4.58 9.60
N VAL A 84 -3.84 -4.21 8.99
CA VAL A 84 -3.14 -2.96 9.32
C VAL A 84 -4.01 -1.74 9.01
N LEU A 85 -4.67 -1.71 7.84
CA LEU A 85 -5.59 -0.63 7.46
C LEU A 85 -6.78 -0.54 8.42
N TYR A 86 -7.36 -1.67 8.80
CA TYR A 86 -8.46 -1.73 9.76
C TYR A 86 -8.05 -1.16 11.12
N GLN A 87 -6.89 -1.56 11.65
CA GLN A 87 -6.41 -1.10 12.96
C GLN A 87 -6.06 0.40 12.95
N ILE A 88 -5.39 0.88 11.88
CA ILE A 88 -5.14 2.33 11.71
C ILE A 88 -6.44 3.11 11.73
N HIS A 89 -7.47 2.60 11.05
CA HIS A 89 -8.76 3.26 10.97
C HIS A 89 -9.49 3.26 12.33
N LYS A 90 -9.59 2.09 12.96
CA LYS A 90 -10.24 1.90 14.26
C LYS A 90 -9.68 2.81 15.35
N LEU A 91 -8.37 3.06 15.31
CA LEU A 91 -7.66 3.88 16.29
C LEU A 91 -7.44 5.33 15.83
N GLU A 92 -8.01 5.72 14.69
CA GLU A 92 -7.89 7.07 14.10
C GLU A 92 -6.43 7.57 13.94
N LEU A 93 -5.47 6.65 13.80
CA LEU A 93 -4.02 6.99 13.84
C LEU A 93 -3.54 7.82 12.64
N ALA A 94 -4.26 7.75 11.52
CA ALA A 94 -3.90 8.39 10.25
C ALA A 94 -4.88 9.49 9.82
N GLN A 95 -5.67 10.03 10.75
CA GLN A 95 -6.55 11.17 10.47
C GLN A 95 -5.72 12.40 10.11
N ILE A 96 -6.13 13.07 9.04
CA ILE A 96 -5.57 14.33 8.57
C ILE A 96 -6.52 15.42 9.05
N GLU A 97 -6.10 16.11 10.08
CA GLU A 97 -6.80 17.26 10.64
C GLU A 97 -6.66 18.46 9.70
N VAL A 98 -7.78 18.98 9.21
CA VAL A 98 -7.78 20.10 8.26
C VAL A 98 -8.84 21.13 8.64
N THR A 99 -8.39 22.37 8.82
CA THR A 99 -9.25 23.57 8.96
C THR A 99 -9.95 23.90 7.64
N GLU A 100 -11.12 24.52 7.68
CA GLU A 100 -11.89 24.87 6.48
C GLU A 100 -11.09 25.69 5.45
N GLU A 101 -10.32 26.67 5.91
CA GLU A 101 -9.48 27.50 5.03
C GLU A 101 -8.40 26.70 4.29
N GLN A 102 -7.89 25.64 4.92
CA GLN A 102 -6.83 24.79 4.37
C GLN A 102 -7.37 23.61 3.55
N ARG A 103 -8.69 23.40 3.55
CA ARG A 103 -9.33 22.22 2.95
C ARG A 103 -9.10 22.12 1.45
N ILE A 104 -9.40 23.18 0.70
CA ILE A 104 -9.25 23.24 -0.76
C ILE A 104 -7.78 23.11 -1.20
N PRO A 105 -6.81 23.89 -0.65
CA PRO A 105 -5.42 23.77 -1.08
C PRO A 105 -4.83 22.39 -0.77
N MET A 106 -5.19 21.79 0.38
CA MET A 106 -4.72 20.47 0.76
C MET A 106 -5.30 19.37 -0.15
N GLN A 107 -6.57 19.47 -0.52
CA GLN A 107 -7.20 18.56 -1.50
C GLN A 107 -6.51 18.59 -2.86
N ARG A 108 -6.18 19.79 -3.37
CA ARG A 108 -5.47 19.93 -4.65
C ARG A 108 -4.07 19.32 -4.59
N LYS A 109 -3.35 19.56 -3.48
CA LYS A 109 -2.02 18.99 -3.24
C LYS A 109 -2.06 17.45 -3.23
N TYR A 110 -3.04 16.86 -2.54
CA TYR A 110 -3.17 15.41 -2.51
C TYR A 110 -3.67 14.83 -3.83
N ALA A 111 -4.56 15.52 -4.57
CA ALA A 111 -4.98 15.08 -5.90
C ALA A 111 -3.78 14.92 -6.85
N VAL A 112 -2.86 15.88 -6.87
CA VAL A 112 -1.63 15.78 -7.68
C VAL A 112 -0.74 14.62 -7.21
N ARG A 113 -0.56 14.44 -5.90
CA ARG A 113 0.23 13.33 -5.37
C ARG A 113 -0.38 11.96 -5.70
N CYS A 114 -1.71 11.83 -5.61
CA CYS A 114 -2.42 10.61 -5.96
C CYS A 114 -2.36 10.32 -7.46
N ALA A 115 -2.49 11.35 -8.30
CA ALA A 115 -2.29 11.21 -9.75
C ALA A 115 -0.87 10.73 -10.07
N LEU A 116 0.15 11.32 -9.44
CA LEU A 116 1.55 10.87 -9.59
C LEU A 116 1.74 9.42 -9.13
N SER A 117 1.11 8.99 -8.03
CA SER A 117 1.17 7.59 -7.63
C SER A 117 0.47 6.66 -8.62
N GLY A 118 -0.64 7.09 -9.23
CA GLY A 118 -1.32 6.36 -10.29
C GLY A 118 -0.41 6.18 -11.51
N ILE A 119 0.21 7.27 -11.98
CA ILE A 119 1.16 7.23 -13.10
C ILE A 119 2.34 6.30 -12.79
N CYS A 120 2.93 6.43 -11.60
CA CYS A 120 4.05 5.57 -11.19
C CYS A 120 3.66 4.08 -11.18
N PHE A 121 2.47 3.76 -10.67
CA PHE A 121 1.94 2.40 -10.67
C PHE A 121 1.70 1.87 -12.09
N GLY A 122 1.04 2.64 -12.96
CA GLY A 122 0.80 2.25 -14.35
C GLY A 122 2.11 2.03 -15.12
N VAL A 123 3.12 2.89 -14.92
CA VAL A 123 4.45 2.72 -15.57
C VAL A 123 5.10 1.43 -15.08
N LEU A 124 5.06 1.16 -13.77
CA LEU A 124 5.63 -0.05 -13.20
C LEU A 124 4.95 -1.31 -13.75
N MET A 125 3.62 -1.32 -13.82
CA MET A 125 2.86 -2.45 -14.37
C MET A 125 3.10 -2.64 -15.87
N THR A 126 3.19 -1.56 -16.63
CA THR A 126 3.50 -1.61 -18.06
C THR A 126 4.91 -2.18 -18.30
N ILE A 127 5.91 -1.77 -17.52
CA ILE A 127 7.26 -2.34 -17.56
C ILE A 127 7.23 -3.83 -17.18
N PHE A 128 6.52 -4.18 -16.11
CA PHE A 128 6.41 -5.56 -15.63
C PHE A 128 5.76 -6.49 -16.67
N ASN A 129 4.71 -6.03 -17.35
CA ASN A 129 4.08 -6.76 -18.45
C ASN A 129 5.02 -6.87 -19.66
N GLY A 130 5.72 -5.78 -20.02
CA GLY A 130 6.70 -5.79 -21.10
C GLY A 130 7.85 -6.79 -20.86
N LEU A 131 8.32 -6.92 -19.61
CA LEU A 131 9.37 -7.87 -19.23
C LEU A 131 8.94 -9.34 -19.33
N GLN A 132 7.64 -9.61 -19.25
CA GLN A 132 7.07 -10.96 -19.38
C GLN A 132 6.59 -11.27 -20.81
N SER A 133 6.57 -10.29 -21.71
CA SER A 133 6.00 -10.48 -23.04
C SER A 133 6.87 -11.36 -23.93
N ASN A 134 6.24 -12.37 -24.52
CA ASN A 134 6.86 -13.23 -25.54
C ASN A 134 7.04 -12.51 -26.88
N GLN A 135 6.36 -11.38 -27.11
CA GLN A 135 6.39 -10.65 -28.39
C GLN A 135 7.48 -9.58 -28.45
N GLY A 136 8.21 -9.39 -27.35
CA GLY A 136 9.23 -8.35 -27.16
C GLY A 136 8.73 -7.20 -26.28
N PHE A 137 9.67 -6.56 -25.57
CA PHE A 137 9.35 -5.49 -24.63
C PHE A 137 8.69 -4.27 -25.29
N VAL A 138 9.30 -3.77 -26.37
CA VAL A 138 8.84 -2.53 -27.04
C VAL A 138 7.47 -2.71 -27.68
N THR A 139 7.23 -3.86 -28.30
CA THR A 139 5.96 -4.18 -28.95
C THR A 139 4.82 -4.30 -27.95
N GLU A 140 5.04 -4.93 -26.79
CA GLU A 140 4.02 -5.03 -25.74
C GLU A 140 3.70 -3.66 -25.14
N VAL A 141 4.73 -2.88 -24.78
CA VAL A 141 4.57 -1.58 -24.09
C VAL A 141 3.78 -0.58 -24.94
N PHE A 142 4.02 -0.56 -26.25
CA PHE A 142 3.33 0.35 -27.17
C PHE A 142 2.11 -0.28 -27.86
N SER A 143 1.67 -1.46 -27.43
CA SER A 143 0.44 -2.06 -27.95
C SER A 143 -0.80 -1.28 -27.49
N LEU A 144 -1.85 -1.27 -28.32
CA LEU A 144 -3.12 -0.62 -27.99
C LEU A 144 -3.70 -1.16 -26.67
N LYS A 145 -3.57 -2.47 -26.44
CA LYS A 145 -3.99 -3.14 -25.21
C LYS A 145 -3.27 -2.57 -23.99
N SER A 146 -1.94 -2.46 -24.03
CA SER A 146 -1.14 -1.93 -22.92
C SER A 146 -1.43 -0.46 -22.64
N LEU A 147 -1.65 0.35 -23.68
CA LEU A 147 -2.03 1.76 -23.51
C LEU A 147 -3.40 1.92 -22.84
N VAL A 148 -4.39 1.10 -23.22
CA VAL A 148 -5.71 1.09 -22.58
C VAL A 148 -5.61 0.64 -21.12
N LEU A 149 -4.86 -0.44 -20.85
CA LEU A 149 -4.62 -0.93 -19.50
C LEU A 149 -3.90 0.10 -18.64
N PHE A 150 -2.89 0.77 -19.17
CA PHE A 150 -2.17 1.84 -18.48
C PHE A 150 -3.13 2.95 -18.03
N VAL A 151 -3.99 3.45 -18.92
CA VAL A 151 -4.97 4.48 -18.55
C VAL A 151 -5.90 3.98 -17.44
N PHE A 152 -6.40 2.75 -17.55
CA PHE A 152 -7.23 2.14 -16.52
C PHE A 152 -6.50 2.03 -15.18
N GLU A 153 -5.26 1.54 -15.16
CA GLU A 153 -4.43 1.38 -13.97
C GLU A 153 -4.13 2.72 -13.29
N VAL A 154 -3.77 3.75 -14.06
CA VAL A 154 -3.53 5.11 -13.53
C VAL A 154 -4.78 5.66 -12.86
N VAL A 155 -5.94 5.55 -13.53
CA VAL A 155 -7.22 6.06 -13.00
C VAL A 155 -7.65 5.26 -11.78
N PHE A 156 -7.58 3.92 -11.84
CA PHE A 156 -7.97 3.04 -10.75
C PHE A 156 -7.10 3.24 -9.51
N PHE A 157 -5.78 3.19 -9.65
CA PHE A 157 -4.86 3.33 -8.53
C PHE A 157 -4.81 4.77 -8.01
N GLY A 158 -4.70 5.76 -8.89
CA GLY A 158 -4.70 7.18 -8.49
C GLY A 158 -6.01 7.60 -7.84
N GLY A 159 -7.14 7.16 -8.40
CA GLY A 159 -8.48 7.44 -7.89
C GLY A 159 -8.74 6.78 -6.53
N SER A 160 -8.43 5.49 -6.37
CA SER A 160 -8.57 4.79 -5.09
C SER A 160 -7.71 5.44 -3.99
N MET A 161 -6.46 5.81 -4.30
CA MET A 161 -5.60 6.53 -3.36
C MET A 161 -6.16 7.89 -2.98
N TYR A 162 -6.75 8.63 -3.93
CA TYR A 162 -7.40 9.91 -3.63
C TYR A 162 -8.62 9.73 -2.72
N LEU A 163 -9.45 8.71 -2.96
CA LEU A 163 -10.60 8.37 -2.12
C LEU A 163 -10.16 8.00 -0.70
N LEU A 164 -9.09 7.21 -0.55
CA LEU A 164 -8.54 6.87 0.77
C LEU A 164 -8.07 8.11 1.54
N ILE A 165 -7.38 9.04 0.88
CA ILE A 165 -6.94 10.29 1.53
C ILE A 165 -8.15 11.19 1.85
N ARG A 166 -9.15 11.25 0.97
CA ARG A 166 -10.41 11.96 1.23
C ARG A 166 -11.14 11.43 2.45
N TYR A 167 -11.18 10.11 2.62
CA TYR A 167 -11.79 9.47 3.77
C TYR A 167 -11.04 9.75 5.09
N ARG A 168 -9.71 9.94 5.02
CA ARG A 168 -8.87 10.29 6.18
C ARG A 168 -8.89 11.77 6.56
N MET A 169 -9.46 12.67 5.75
CA MET A 169 -9.51 14.09 6.08
C MET A 169 -10.67 14.36 7.05
N LYS A 170 -10.35 14.68 8.30
CA LYS A 170 -11.30 15.05 9.34
C LYS A 170 -11.33 16.57 9.49
N LYS A 171 -12.54 17.13 9.42
CA LYS A 171 -12.76 18.56 9.65
C LYS A 171 -12.63 18.86 11.14
N ILE A 172 -11.81 19.84 11.49
CA ILE A 172 -11.83 20.46 12.82
C ILE A 172 -12.58 21.79 12.70
N ARG A 173 -13.50 22.08 13.63
CA ARG A 173 -14.09 23.42 13.78
C ARG A 173 -13.03 24.30 14.43
N ASN A 174 -12.79 25.50 13.89
CA ASN A 174 -11.96 26.47 14.59
C ASN A 174 -12.55 26.67 15.99
N GLU A 175 -11.75 26.41 17.02
CA GLU A 175 -12.06 26.85 18.37
C GLU A 175 -11.87 28.37 18.34
N GLU A 176 -12.99 29.10 18.33
CA GLU A 176 -13.04 30.55 18.54
C GLU A 176 -12.73 30.87 20.01
#